data_AF-A0A2V6NZ40-F1
#
_entry.id   AF-A0A2V6NZ40-F1
#
_cell.length_a   1.000
_cell.length_b   1.000
_cell.length_c   1.000
_cell.angle_alpha   90.00
_cell.angle_beta   90.00
_cell.angle_gamma   90.00
#
_symmetry.space_group_name_H-M   'P 1'
#
loop_
_entity.id
_entity.type
_entity.pdbx_description
1 polymer ?
#
loop_
_entity_poly.entity_id
_entity_poly.type
_entity_poly.pdbx_seq_one_letter_code
_entity_poly.pdbx_strand_id
1 'polypeptide(L)'
;MVAATGDQPSWPPFLPSRDSFSADLAANVERAWSDPTLTRTVRGRPAAVPLPIYIGFVDTPDVTTAAARFRHLAQYQVRALDEDWYVADDHDGSHGLYRVLARAPGRRVMLSWGEHTGRILGTISGSALTVIDLRERDGKVDQELTAYVRINNAVAAALARLLIPIFGHLADRKLTEGFAITAQVAEWAIERPNEFCEWLRSEPLPPDRRERIFGVLPSCR
;
A
#
# COMPACT_ATOMS: atom_id res chain seq x y z
N MET A 1 15.05 14.47 29.82
CA MET A 1 16.13 13.54 29.41
C MET A 1 15.47 12.19 29.19
N VAL A 2 15.19 11.83 27.94
CA VAL A 2 14.70 10.50 27.56
C VAL A 2 15.69 10.01 26.52
N ALA A 3 16.50 9.03 26.92
CA ALA A 3 17.44 8.35 26.04
C ALA A 3 16.69 7.25 25.28
N ALA A 4 16.85 7.24 23.95
CA ALA A 4 16.80 6.06 23.11
C ALA A 4 17.33 6.41 21.71
N THR A 5 18.62 6.72 21.59
CA THR A 5 19.32 6.64 20.30
C THR A 5 19.97 5.26 20.21
N GLY A 6 19.16 4.24 19.92
CA GLY A 6 19.70 3.11 19.18
C GLY A 6 19.94 3.60 17.76
N ASP A 7 21.15 3.47 17.26
CA ASP A 7 21.54 3.92 15.93
C ASP A 7 20.68 3.16 14.91
N GLN A 8 19.63 3.81 14.40
CA GLN A 8 18.76 3.18 13.40
C GLN A 8 19.64 2.94 12.16
N PRO A 9 19.75 1.69 11.66
CA PRO A 9 20.62 1.42 10.52
C PRO A 9 20.18 2.29 9.34
N SER A 10 21.12 2.79 8.55
CA SER A 10 20.81 3.63 7.38
C SER A 10 19.96 2.89 6.34
N TRP A 11 20.01 1.55 6.35
CA TRP A 11 19.25 0.66 5.49
C TRP A 11 18.19 -0.13 6.30
N PRO A 12 16.95 -0.27 5.80
CA PRO A 12 15.93 -1.07 6.48
C PRO A 12 16.35 -2.56 6.57
N PRO A 13 16.40 -3.16 7.78
CA PRO A 13 16.97 -4.50 7.97
C PRO A 13 16.10 -5.63 7.40
N PHE A 14 14.87 -5.32 6.99
CA PHE A 14 13.92 -6.27 6.43
C PHE A 14 13.89 -6.24 4.89
N LEU A 15 14.69 -5.38 4.25
CA LEU A 15 14.88 -5.40 2.81
C LEU A 15 16.08 -6.30 2.45
N PRO A 16 16.14 -6.79 1.20
CA PRO A 16 17.37 -7.32 0.62
C PRO A 16 18.54 -6.33 0.75
N SER A 17 19.76 -6.81 0.49
CA SER A 17 20.95 -5.97 0.49
C SER A 17 20.74 -4.72 -0.36
N ARG A 18 21.25 -3.57 0.10
CA ARG A 18 21.22 -2.30 -0.63
C ARG A 18 21.64 -2.45 -2.11
N ASP A 19 22.64 -3.29 -2.36
CA ASP A 19 23.24 -3.49 -3.68
C ASP A 19 22.35 -4.31 -4.64
N SER A 20 21.24 -4.88 -4.18
CA SER A 20 20.24 -5.50 -5.07
C SER A 20 19.33 -4.48 -5.76
N PHE A 21 19.45 -3.19 -5.42
CA PHE A 21 18.65 -2.10 -5.97
C PHE A 21 19.52 -1.13 -6.76
N SER A 22 18.91 -0.39 -7.70
CA SER A 22 19.62 0.70 -8.35
C SER A 22 20.03 1.76 -7.33
N ALA A 23 21.13 2.46 -7.60
CA ALA A 23 21.66 3.49 -6.70
C ALA A 23 20.59 4.55 -6.34
N ASP A 24 19.79 4.98 -7.33
CA ASP A 24 18.72 5.95 -7.12
C ASP A 24 17.62 5.40 -6.21
N LEU A 25 17.20 4.16 -6.41
CA LEU A 25 16.15 3.55 -5.60
C LEU A 25 16.63 3.37 -4.15
N ALA A 26 17.86 2.86 -3.98
CA ALA A 26 18.48 2.71 -2.68
C ALA A 26 18.57 4.06 -1.94
N ALA A 27 19.03 5.11 -2.61
CA ALA A 27 19.10 6.44 -2.02
C ALA A 27 17.72 7.02 -1.63
N ASN A 28 16.65 6.68 -2.35
CA ASN A 28 15.29 7.08 -1.96
C ASN A 28 14.80 6.29 -0.73
N VAL A 29 15.09 4.99 -0.65
CA VAL A 29 14.78 4.15 0.52
C VAL A 29 15.51 4.68 1.76
N GLU A 30 16.83 4.89 1.67
CA GLU A 30 17.65 5.38 2.79
C GLU A 30 17.15 6.72 3.32
N ARG A 31 16.79 7.65 2.40
CA ARG A 31 16.24 8.97 2.78
C ARG A 31 14.90 8.86 3.49
N ALA A 32 13.96 8.07 2.94
CA ALA A 32 12.64 7.89 3.56
C ALA A 32 12.74 7.18 4.92
N TRP A 33 13.68 6.24 5.06
CA TRP A 33 13.88 5.45 6.28
C TRP A 33 14.61 6.23 7.39
N SER A 34 15.71 6.91 7.05
CA SER A 34 16.63 7.50 8.04
C SER A 34 16.25 8.93 8.44
N ASP A 35 15.61 9.69 7.54
CA ASP A 35 15.15 11.06 7.78
C ASP A 35 13.69 11.25 7.30
N PRO A 36 12.71 10.50 7.85
CA PRO A 36 11.31 10.72 7.52
C PRO A 36 10.87 12.11 8.00
N THR A 37 10.11 12.81 7.16
CA THR A 37 9.38 14.01 7.59
C THR A 37 8.35 13.67 8.66
N LEU A 38 7.70 12.51 8.53
CA LEU A 38 6.80 11.93 9.52
C LEU A 38 6.73 10.40 9.37
N THR A 39 6.44 9.73 10.48
CA THR A 39 6.12 8.30 10.51
C THR A 39 4.69 8.11 11.00
N ARG A 40 3.97 7.19 10.36
CA ARG A 40 2.59 6.84 10.72
C ARG A 40 2.41 5.35 10.73
N THR A 41 1.75 4.85 11.77
CA THR A 41 1.37 3.45 11.89
C THR A 41 -0.14 3.38 12.05
N VAL A 42 -0.79 2.58 11.20
CA VAL A 42 -2.23 2.34 11.24
C VAL A 42 -2.52 0.86 11.25
N ARG A 43 -3.69 0.49 11.77
CA ARG A 43 -4.20 -0.88 11.76
C ARG A 43 -5.54 -0.91 11.05
N GLY A 44 -5.67 -1.85 10.12
CA GLY A 44 -6.94 -2.10 9.44
C GLY A 44 -7.88 -2.93 10.31
N ARG A 45 -9.13 -3.07 9.86
CA ARG A 45 -10.02 -4.09 10.42
C ARG A 45 -9.48 -5.48 10.07
N PRO A 46 -9.58 -6.48 10.95
CA PRO A 46 -9.24 -7.85 10.58
C PRO A 46 -10.10 -8.34 9.41
N ALA A 47 -9.49 -9.04 8.45
CA ALA A 47 -10.18 -9.62 7.30
C ALA A 47 -10.51 -11.09 7.58
N ALA A 48 -11.76 -11.50 7.34
CA ALA A 48 -12.24 -12.85 7.62
C ALA A 48 -11.97 -13.82 6.47
N VAL A 49 -10.71 -13.92 6.04
CA VAL A 49 -10.26 -14.79 4.94
C VAL A 49 -8.94 -15.47 5.28
N PRO A 50 -8.60 -16.61 4.65
CA PRO A 50 -7.27 -17.21 4.77
C PRO A 50 -6.15 -16.24 4.37
N LEU A 51 -5.04 -16.25 5.11
CA LEU A 51 -3.89 -15.36 4.87
C LEU A 51 -3.37 -15.38 3.42
N PRO A 52 -3.20 -16.55 2.75
CA PRO A 52 -2.73 -16.58 1.36
C PRO A 52 -3.66 -15.86 0.38
N ILE A 53 -4.97 -15.88 0.65
CA ILE A 53 -5.97 -15.20 -0.20
C ILE A 53 -5.87 -13.69 -0.01
N TYR A 54 -5.81 -13.22 1.24
CA TYR A 54 -5.61 -11.80 1.53
C TYR A 54 -4.32 -11.27 0.90
N ILE A 55 -3.22 -12.03 1.04
CA ILE A 55 -1.94 -11.70 0.42
C ILE A 55 -2.05 -11.60 -1.10
N GLY A 56 -2.78 -12.51 -1.75
CA GLY A 56 -3.02 -12.45 -3.20
C GLY A 56 -3.59 -11.10 -3.63
N PHE A 57 -4.60 -10.59 -2.92
CA PHE A 57 -5.19 -9.27 -3.20
C PHE A 57 -4.25 -8.10 -2.89
N VAL A 58 -3.41 -8.20 -1.85
CA VAL A 58 -2.36 -7.20 -1.58
C VAL A 58 -1.29 -7.19 -2.68
N ASP A 59 -0.98 -8.37 -3.26
CA ASP A 59 0.01 -8.53 -4.33
C ASP A 59 -0.50 -8.21 -5.74
N THR A 60 -1.82 -8.10 -5.92
CA THR A 60 -2.46 -7.66 -7.17
C THR A 60 -3.36 -6.45 -6.92
N PRO A 61 -2.79 -5.31 -6.52
CA PRO A 61 -3.57 -4.13 -6.15
C PRO A 61 -4.39 -3.58 -7.32
N ASP A 62 -3.92 -3.70 -8.56
CA ASP A 62 -4.68 -3.39 -9.77
C ASP A 62 -5.98 -4.21 -9.86
N VAL A 63 -5.93 -5.52 -9.63
CA VAL A 63 -7.11 -6.40 -9.57
C VAL A 63 -8.01 -6.02 -8.40
N THR A 64 -7.44 -5.78 -7.22
CA THR A 64 -8.18 -5.37 -6.02
C THR A 64 -8.92 -4.06 -6.24
N THR A 65 -8.30 -3.07 -6.90
CA THR A 65 -8.98 -1.82 -7.23
C THR A 65 -10.06 -2.00 -8.28
N ALA A 66 -9.87 -2.86 -9.27
CA ALA A 66 -10.90 -3.18 -10.25
C ALA A 66 -12.13 -3.80 -9.59
N ALA A 67 -11.91 -4.77 -8.68
CA ALA A 67 -12.98 -5.37 -7.88
C ALA A 67 -13.68 -4.32 -7.01
N ALA A 68 -12.92 -3.46 -6.35
CA ALA A 68 -13.47 -2.39 -5.51
C ALA A 68 -14.36 -1.43 -6.31
N ARG A 69 -13.95 -1.05 -7.53
CA ARG A 69 -14.75 -0.21 -8.44
C ARG A 69 -16.02 -0.92 -8.90
N PHE A 70 -15.90 -2.19 -9.30
CA PHE A 70 -17.05 -3.01 -9.68
C PHE A 70 -18.09 -3.11 -8.56
N ARG A 71 -17.62 -3.20 -7.31
CA ARG A 71 -18.45 -3.25 -6.10
C ARG A 71 -18.84 -1.88 -5.54
N HIS A 72 -18.48 -0.79 -6.22
CA HIS A 72 -18.69 0.61 -5.79
C HIS A 72 -18.13 0.93 -4.39
N LEU A 73 -17.09 0.22 -3.97
CA LEU A 73 -16.41 0.43 -2.68
C LEU A 73 -15.44 1.60 -2.73
N ALA A 74 -14.87 1.87 -3.90
CA ALA A 74 -13.95 2.98 -4.13
C ALA A 74 -13.90 3.39 -5.59
N GLN A 75 -13.42 4.61 -5.85
CA GLN A 75 -13.29 5.16 -7.20
C GLN A 75 -11.84 5.28 -7.67
N TYR A 76 -10.84 5.08 -6.79
CA TYR A 76 -9.43 5.19 -7.18
C TYR A 76 -9.02 4.08 -8.14
N GLN A 77 -8.01 4.40 -8.96
CA GLN A 77 -7.47 3.51 -9.97
C GLN A 77 -6.03 3.15 -9.65
N VAL A 78 -5.71 1.86 -9.78
CA VAL A 78 -4.33 1.37 -9.83
C VAL A 78 -4.14 0.62 -11.13
N ARG A 79 -3.02 0.87 -11.81
CA ARG A 79 -2.61 0.13 -13.01
C ARG A 79 -1.20 -0.40 -12.81
N ALA A 80 -0.99 -1.67 -13.15
CA ALA A 80 0.34 -2.23 -13.25
C ALA A 80 1.08 -1.64 -14.47
N LEU A 81 2.31 -1.19 -14.26
CA LEU A 81 3.24 -0.77 -15.31
C LEU A 81 4.22 -1.90 -15.64
N ASP A 82 4.56 -2.71 -14.64
CA ASP A 82 5.44 -3.88 -14.72
C ASP A 82 5.13 -4.81 -13.53
N GLU A 83 5.86 -5.90 -13.33
CA GLU A 83 5.67 -6.87 -12.24
C GLU A 83 5.52 -6.20 -10.87
N ASP A 84 6.43 -5.27 -10.55
CA ASP A 84 6.51 -4.60 -9.25
C ASP A 84 6.10 -3.13 -9.28
N TRP A 85 5.90 -2.55 -10.47
CA TRP A 85 5.63 -1.14 -10.65
C TRP A 85 4.16 -0.88 -10.93
N TYR A 86 3.63 0.12 -10.26
CA TYR A 86 2.23 0.51 -10.37
C TYR A 86 2.11 2.03 -10.40
N VAL A 87 1.08 2.52 -11.09
CA VAL A 87 0.61 3.90 -11.02
C VAL A 87 -0.75 3.93 -10.33
N ALA A 88 -0.97 4.92 -9.47
CA ALA A 88 -2.20 5.14 -8.74
C ALA A 88 -2.72 6.57 -8.95
N ASP A 89 -4.03 6.71 -9.06
CA ASP A 89 -4.75 7.98 -9.15
C ASP A 89 -6.00 7.89 -8.27
N ASP A 90 -6.15 8.84 -7.34
CA ASP A 90 -7.30 8.88 -6.44
C ASP A 90 -8.50 9.67 -6.99
N HIS A 91 -8.36 10.27 -8.17
CA HIS A 91 -9.31 11.17 -8.82
C HIS A 91 -9.76 12.37 -7.96
N ASP A 92 -8.99 12.68 -6.91
CA ASP A 92 -9.17 13.76 -5.95
C ASP A 92 -7.88 14.60 -5.82
N GLY A 93 -7.09 14.63 -6.90
CA GLY A 93 -5.89 15.44 -7.03
C GLY A 93 -4.60 14.77 -6.52
N SER A 94 -4.64 13.52 -6.07
CA SER A 94 -3.46 12.74 -5.74
C SER A 94 -3.14 11.72 -6.84
N HIS A 95 -1.91 11.76 -7.32
CA HIS A 95 -1.38 10.75 -8.24
C HIS A 95 -0.01 10.30 -7.77
N GLY A 96 0.34 9.07 -8.10
CA GLY A 96 1.63 8.54 -7.69
C GLY A 96 2.00 7.27 -8.40
N LEU A 97 3.24 6.87 -8.20
CA LEU A 97 3.78 5.62 -8.66
C LEU A 97 4.38 4.90 -7.45
N TYR A 98 4.33 3.58 -7.44
CA TYR A 98 5.00 2.82 -6.39
C TYR A 98 5.61 1.55 -6.94
N ARG A 99 6.66 1.10 -6.25
CA ARG A 99 7.35 -0.14 -6.50
C ARG A 99 7.27 -1.04 -5.29
N VAL A 100 6.90 -2.30 -5.48
CA VAL A 100 7.09 -3.33 -4.44
C VAL A 100 8.57 -3.70 -4.36
N LEU A 101 9.16 -3.56 -3.18
CA LEU A 101 10.58 -3.81 -2.91
C LEU A 101 10.84 -5.20 -2.31
N ALA A 102 9.88 -5.73 -1.55
CA ALA A 102 10.00 -7.04 -0.92
C ALA A 102 8.64 -7.70 -0.67
N ARG A 103 8.60 -9.03 -0.85
CA ARG A 103 7.46 -9.91 -0.55
C ARG A 103 7.89 -11.06 0.35
N ALA A 104 7.90 -10.84 1.66
CA ALA A 104 8.14 -11.89 2.65
C ALA A 104 6.81 -12.52 3.10
N PRO A 105 6.75 -13.74 3.65
CA PRO A 105 5.49 -14.46 3.91
C PRO A 105 4.38 -13.65 4.61
N GLY A 106 4.71 -12.74 5.54
CA GLY A 106 3.75 -11.86 6.21
C GLY A 106 4.07 -10.37 6.09
N ARG A 107 4.91 -9.97 5.12
CA ARG A 107 5.32 -8.57 4.97
C ARG A 107 5.43 -8.13 3.52
N ARG A 108 4.91 -6.94 3.23
CA ARG A 108 5.12 -6.24 1.96
C ARG A 108 5.80 -4.92 2.23
N VAL A 109 6.84 -4.64 1.46
CA VAL A 109 7.53 -3.35 1.53
C VAL A 109 7.44 -2.71 0.17
N MET A 110 7.02 -1.45 0.13
CA MET A 110 6.90 -0.69 -1.10
C MET A 110 7.48 0.71 -0.92
N LEU A 111 8.05 1.26 -1.98
CA LEU A 111 8.42 2.67 -2.04
C LEU A 111 7.49 3.35 -3.03
N SER A 112 6.87 4.43 -2.60
CA SER A 112 5.99 5.25 -3.42
C SER A 112 6.53 6.65 -3.59
N TRP A 113 6.14 7.28 -4.70
CA TRP A 113 6.32 8.68 -5.00
C TRP A 113 4.98 9.21 -5.45
N GLY A 114 4.64 10.42 -5.05
CA GLY A 114 3.40 11.00 -5.47
C GLY A 114 3.34 12.48 -5.23
N GLU A 115 2.32 13.08 -5.82
CA GLU A 115 1.99 14.47 -5.66
C GLU A 115 0.51 14.60 -5.35
N HIS A 116 0.19 15.54 -4.47
CA HIS A 116 -1.18 15.94 -4.20
C HIS A 116 -1.31 17.42 -4.49
N THR A 117 -2.28 17.79 -5.34
CA THR A 117 -2.60 19.20 -5.62
C THR A 117 -3.90 19.58 -4.94
N GLY A 118 -3.78 20.39 -3.89
CA GLY A 118 -4.91 20.91 -3.13
C GLY A 118 -5.13 22.41 -3.36
N ARG A 119 -6.34 22.90 -3.08
CA ARG A 119 -6.71 24.31 -3.27
C ARG A 119 -5.98 25.28 -2.32
N ILE A 120 -5.52 24.80 -1.17
CA ILE A 120 -4.96 25.63 -0.09
C ILE A 120 -3.44 25.57 -0.07
N LEU A 121 -2.86 24.37 -0.19
CA LEU A 121 -1.42 24.14 -0.03
C LEU A 121 -0.66 24.04 -1.37
N GLY A 122 -1.35 24.21 -2.50
CA GLY A 122 -0.78 23.97 -3.82
C GLY A 122 -0.38 22.51 -4.00
N THR A 123 0.68 22.28 -4.78
CA THR A 123 1.20 20.94 -5.05
C THR A 123 2.24 20.53 -4.01
N ILE A 124 1.98 19.42 -3.33
CA ILE A 124 2.90 18.77 -2.39
C ILE A 124 3.39 17.48 -3.04
N SER A 125 4.70 17.33 -3.20
CA SER A 125 5.32 16.09 -3.65
C SER A 125 6.16 15.44 -2.56
N GLY A 126 6.23 14.12 -2.60
CA GLY A 126 7.00 13.34 -1.64
C GLY A 126 7.17 11.90 -2.04
N SER A 127 7.87 11.17 -1.18
CA SER A 127 8.01 9.71 -1.24
C SER A 127 7.63 9.09 0.08
N ALA A 128 7.25 7.81 0.06
CA ALA A 128 7.00 7.04 1.27
C ALA A 128 7.55 5.63 1.16
N LEU A 129 8.33 5.21 2.15
CA LEU A 129 8.60 3.80 2.37
C LEU A 129 7.46 3.24 3.23
N THR A 130 6.69 2.31 2.68
CA THR A 130 5.54 1.71 3.34
C THR A 130 5.84 0.25 3.64
N VAL A 131 5.67 -0.14 4.90
CA VAL A 131 5.79 -1.51 5.40
C VAL A 131 4.42 -1.97 5.82
N ILE A 132 3.92 -3.05 5.22
CA ILE A 132 2.67 -3.71 5.58
C ILE A 132 3.03 -5.05 6.21
N ASP A 133 2.65 -5.22 7.47
CA ASP A 133 2.71 -6.48 8.20
C ASP A 133 1.32 -7.13 8.22
N LEU A 134 1.28 -8.41 7.85
CA LEU A 134 0.08 -9.24 7.76
C LEU A 134 0.27 -10.45 8.67
N ARG A 135 -0.66 -10.65 9.61
CA ARG A 135 -0.58 -11.74 10.59
C ARG A 135 -1.91 -12.45 10.67
N GLU A 136 -1.86 -13.77 10.74
CA GLU A 136 -3.04 -14.55 11.06
C GLU A 136 -3.27 -14.55 12.58
N ARG A 137 -4.50 -14.24 13.00
CA ARG A 137 -4.96 -14.27 14.39
C ARG A 137 -6.44 -14.65 14.41
N ASP A 138 -6.78 -15.69 15.18
CA ASP A 138 -8.16 -16.15 15.37
C ASP A 138 -8.91 -16.43 14.04
N GLY A 139 -8.21 -17.00 13.06
CA GLY A 139 -8.74 -17.30 11.73
C GLY A 139 -9.02 -16.07 10.86
N LYS A 140 -8.50 -14.90 11.25
CA LYS A 140 -8.58 -13.63 10.52
C LYS A 140 -7.19 -13.11 10.22
N VAL A 141 -7.08 -12.23 9.23
CA VAL A 141 -5.83 -11.53 8.91
C VAL A 141 -5.85 -10.17 9.59
N ASP A 142 -4.97 -9.95 10.56
CA ASP A 142 -4.66 -8.63 11.11
C ASP A 142 -3.68 -7.91 10.16
N GLN A 143 -3.89 -6.61 9.94
CA GLN A 143 -2.99 -5.79 9.14
C GLN A 143 -2.49 -4.58 9.91
N GLU A 144 -1.19 -4.32 9.79
CA GLU A 144 -0.54 -3.12 10.29
C GLU A 144 0.27 -2.50 9.15
N LEU A 145 0.08 -1.21 8.92
CA LEU A 145 0.87 -0.44 7.97
C LEU A 145 1.71 0.57 8.74
N THR A 146 3.00 0.66 8.42
CA THR A 146 3.85 1.78 8.82
C THR A 146 4.38 2.50 7.59
N ALA A 147 4.08 3.78 7.46
CA ALA A 147 4.59 4.66 6.42
C ALA A 147 5.66 5.61 6.98
N TYR A 148 6.83 5.61 6.34
CA TYR A 148 7.92 6.56 6.56
C TYR A 148 7.91 7.55 5.40
N VAL A 149 7.37 8.75 5.64
CA VAL A 149 7.05 9.72 4.57
C VAL A 149 8.10 10.81 4.53
N ARG A 150 8.64 11.11 3.35
CA ARG A 150 9.53 12.23 3.07
C ARG A 150 8.86 13.21 2.12
N ILE A 151 8.68 14.46 2.56
CA ILE A 151 8.18 15.55 1.71
C ILE A 151 9.38 16.27 1.10
N ASN A 152 9.36 16.52 -0.21
CA ASN A 152 10.49 17.10 -0.93
C ASN A 152 10.61 18.62 -0.75
N ASN A 153 9.49 19.32 -0.55
CA ASN A 153 9.46 20.77 -0.36
C ASN A 153 9.65 21.13 1.12
N ALA A 154 10.74 21.84 1.46
CA ALA A 154 11.09 22.20 2.83
C ALA A 154 10.01 23.05 3.55
N VAL A 155 9.32 23.94 2.83
CA VAL A 155 8.22 24.76 3.37
C VAL A 155 6.99 23.88 3.60
N ALA A 156 6.64 23.02 2.64
CA ALA A 156 5.54 22.07 2.81
C ALA A 156 5.83 21.04 3.91
N ALA A 157 7.09 20.63 4.09
CA ALA A 157 7.51 19.72 5.15
C ALA A 157 7.37 20.37 6.53
N ALA A 158 7.77 21.63 6.67
CA ALA A 158 7.58 22.40 7.90
C ALA A 158 6.08 22.58 8.22
N LEU A 159 5.26 22.87 7.21
CA LEU A 159 3.82 23.04 7.37
C LEU A 159 3.11 21.71 7.69
N ALA A 160 3.50 20.62 7.02
CA ALA A 160 2.98 19.28 7.29
C ALA A 160 3.31 18.83 8.71
N ARG A 161 4.54 19.10 9.19
CA ARG A 161 4.95 18.85 10.58
C ARG A 161 4.08 19.63 11.58
N LEU A 162 3.70 20.86 11.25
CA LEU A 162 2.83 21.70 12.08
C LEU A 162 1.37 21.18 12.12
N LEU A 163 0.91 20.56 11.04
CA LEU A 163 -0.47 20.12 10.83
C LEU A 163 -0.67 18.60 11.04
N ILE A 164 0.37 17.90 11.50
CA ILE A 164 0.42 16.47 11.87
C ILE A 164 -0.79 16.00 12.69
N PRO A 165 -1.31 16.74 13.70
CA PRO A 165 -2.44 16.28 14.50
C PRO A 165 -3.77 16.29 13.73
N ILE A 166 -3.93 17.26 12.82
CA ILE A 166 -5.16 17.50 12.06
C ILE A 166 -5.21 16.56 10.86
N PHE A 167 -4.11 16.47 10.11
CA PHE A 167 -4.00 15.53 8.99
C PHE A 167 -3.79 14.09 9.42
N GLY A 168 -3.35 13.83 10.67
CA GLY A 168 -3.20 12.49 11.21
C GLY A 168 -4.48 11.69 11.07
N HIS A 169 -5.61 12.22 11.56
CA HIS A 169 -6.89 11.51 11.49
C HIS A 169 -7.38 11.27 10.04
N LEU A 170 -7.18 12.24 9.14
CA LEU A 170 -7.61 12.13 7.76
C LEU A 170 -6.75 11.16 6.95
N ALA A 171 -5.42 11.19 7.14
CA ALA A 171 -4.49 10.27 6.52
C ALA A 171 -4.67 8.85 7.06
N ASP A 172 -4.85 8.70 8.37
CA ASP A 172 -5.12 7.41 8.99
C ASP A 172 -6.43 6.81 8.47
N ARG A 173 -7.47 7.65 8.27
CA ARG A 173 -8.71 7.22 7.62
C ARG A 173 -8.49 6.69 6.20
N LYS A 174 -7.78 7.42 5.33
CA LYS A 174 -7.50 6.93 3.95
C LYS A 174 -6.68 5.62 3.96
N LEU A 175 -5.71 5.49 4.87
CA LEU A 175 -4.88 4.28 4.96
C LEU A 175 -5.69 3.07 5.51
N THR A 176 -6.51 3.29 6.53
CA THR A 176 -7.39 2.24 7.09
C THR A 176 -8.52 1.85 6.14
N GLU A 177 -9.01 2.79 5.32
CA GLU A 177 -10.00 2.55 4.27
C GLU A 177 -9.46 1.61 3.18
N GLY A 178 -8.20 1.78 2.76
CA GLY A 178 -7.56 0.86 1.81
C GLY A 178 -7.51 -0.59 2.31
N PHE A 179 -7.27 -0.79 3.62
CA PHE A 179 -7.37 -2.12 4.24
C PHE A 179 -8.80 -2.64 4.28
N ALA A 180 -9.77 -1.80 4.66
CA ALA A 180 -11.16 -2.18 4.71
C ALA A 180 -11.69 -2.60 3.32
N ILE A 181 -11.28 -1.91 2.25
CA ILE A 181 -11.63 -2.24 0.87
C ILE A 181 -10.99 -3.57 0.46
N THR A 182 -9.70 -3.75 0.70
CA THR A 182 -9.00 -5.00 0.39
C THR A 182 -9.65 -6.19 1.09
N ALA A 183 -10.00 -6.03 2.37
CA ALA A 183 -10.72 -7.04 3.14
C ALA A 183 -12.09 -7.34 2.55
N GLN A 184 -12.88 -6.33 2.18
CA GLN A 184 -14.21 -6.52 1.57
C GLN A 184 -14.14 -7.24 0.21
N VAL A 185 -13.13 -6.93 -0.60
CA VAL A 185 -12.89 -7.60 -1.89
C VAL A 185 -12.49 -9.06 -1.68
N ALA A 186 -11.59 -9.33 -0.74
CA ALA A 186 -11.17 -10.69 -0.44
C ALA A 186 -12.30 -11.53 0.14
N GLU A 187 -13.11 -10.96 1.04
CA GLU A 187 -14.30 -11.59 1.62
C GLU A 187 -15.34 -11.89 0.54
N TRP A 188 -15.58 -10.96 -0.39
CA TRP A 188 -16.46 -11.20 -1.55
C TRP A 188 -16.04 -12.43 -2.35
N ALA A 189 -14.74 -12.60 -2.61
CA ALA A 189 -14.22 -13.75 -3.34
C ALA A 189 -14.45 -15.10 -2.64
N ILE A 190 -14.59 -15.10 -1.30
CA ILE A 190 -14.87 -16.29 -0.50
C ILE A 190 -16.37 -16.52 -0.31
N GLU A 191 -17.13 -15.47 -0.03
CA GLU A 191 -18.55 -15.53 0.28
C GLU A 191 -19.40 -15.79 -0.97
N ARG A 192 -18.98 -15.27 -2.13
CA ARG A 192 -19.68 -15.39 -3.41
C ARG A 192 -18.72 -15.76 -4.53
N PRO A 193 -18.09 -16.95 -4.47
CA PRO A 193 -17.02 -17.32 -5.39
C PRO A 193 -17.50 -17.32 -6.84
N ASN A 194 -18.70 -17.82 -7.14
CA ASN A 194 -19.21 -17.86 -8.52
C ASN A 194 -19.32 -16.45 -9.13
N GLU A 195 -19.90 -15.50 -8.37
CA GLU A 195 -20.05 -14.09 -8.78
C GLU A 195 -18.67 -13.46 -9.01
N PHE A 196 -17.74 -13.66 -8.07
CA PHE A 196 -16.38 -13.14 -8.17
C PHE A 196 -15.62 -13.71 -9.37
N CYS A 197 -15.66 -15.03 -9.56
CA CYS A 197 -14.91 -15.70 -10.63
C CYS A 197 -15.48 -15.36 -12.02
N GLU A 198 -16.79 -15.18 -12.15
CA GLU A 198 -17.42 -14.69 -13.39
C GLU A 198 -16.97 -13.25 -13.71
N TRP A 199 -16.99 -12.37 -12.71
CA TRP A 199 -16.46 -11.02 -12.86
C TRP A 199 -14.97 -11.05 -13.25
N LEU A 200 -14.14 -11.81 -12.53
CA LEU A 200 -12.69 -11.85 -12.76
C LEU A 200 -12.33 -12.34 -14.18
N ARG A 201 -13.13 -13.25 -14.75
CA ARG A 201 -12.93 -13.72 -16.14
C ARG A 201 -13.31 -12.67 -17.18
N SER A 202 -14.33 -11.86 -16.91
CA SER A 202 -14.86 -10.86 -17.84
C SER A 202 -14.14 -9.50 -17.75
N GLU A 203 -13.58 -9.16 -16.59
CA GLU A 203 -12.88 -7.89 -16.38
C GLU A 203 -11.62 -7.81 -17.27
N PRO A 204 -11.39 -6.67 -17.97
CA PRO A 204 -10.23 -6.46 -18.84
C PRO A 204 -8.93 -6.22 -18.05
N LEU A 205 -8.49 -7.24 -17.31
CA LEU A 205 -7.23 -7.28 -16.56
C LEU A 205 -6.14 -7.98 -17.38
N PRO A 206 -4.85 -7.64 -17.16
CA PRO A 206 -3.74 -8.39 -17.72
C PRO A 206 -3.81 -9.89 -17.33
N PRO A 207 -3.54 -10.83 -18.27
CA PRO A 207 -3.69 -12.26 -17.99
C PRO A 207 -2.88 -12.76 -16.81
N ASP A 208 -1.63 -12.31 -16.67
CA ASP A 208 -0.71 -12.65 -15.57
C ASP A 208 -1.27 -12.24 -14.20
N ARG A 209 -1.97 -11.10 -14.15
CA ARG A 209 -2.58 -10.59 -12.91
C ARG A 209 -3.80 -11.40 -12.51
N ARG A 210 -4.61 -11.79 -13.50
CA ARG A 210 -5.75 -12.68 -13.31
C ARG A 210 -5.31 -14.06 -12.80
N GLU A 211 -4.28 -14.63 -13.41
CA GLU A 211 -3.72 -15.94 -13.04
C GLU A 211 -3.19 -15.98 -11.61
N ARG A 212 -2.58 -14.89 -11.11
CA ARG A 212 -2.15 -14.80 -9.70
C ARG A 212 -3.34 -14.97 -8.74
N ILE A 213 -4.49 -14.36 -9.04
CA ILE A 213 -5.71 -14.53 -8.22
C ILE A 213 -6.29 -15.95 -8.35
N PHE A 214 -6.35 -16.52 -9.57
CA PHE A 214 -6.74 -17.93 -9.74
C PHE A 214 -5.80 -18.91 -9.01
N GLY A 215 -4.53 -18.53 -8.86
CA GLY A 215 -3.54 -19.25 -8.08
C GLY A 215 -3.94 -19.41 -6.62
N VAL A 216 -4.53 -18.37 -6.01
CA VAL A 216 -4.92 -18.36 -4.59
C VAL A 216 -6.39 -18.68 -4.34
N LEU A 217 -7.24 -18.66 -5.38
CA LEU A 217 -8.67 -19.00 -5.30
C LEU A 217 -8.97 -20.30 -6.06
N PRO A 218 -8.94 -21.47 -5.39
CA PRO A 218 -9.27 -22.75 -6.02
C PRO A 218 -10.67 -22.78 -6.64
N SER A 219 -11.62 -22.01 -6.09
CA SER A 219 -13.00 -21.91 -6.57
C SER A 219 -13.14 -21.28 -7.96
N CYS A 220 -12.11 -20.58 -8.45
CA CYS A 220 -12.14 -19.95 -9.77
C CYS A 220 -11.50 -20.79 -10.88
N ARG A 221 -10.86 -21.90 -10.52
CA ARG A 221 -10.22 -22.82 -11.46
C ARG A 221 -11.24 -23.68 -12.19
#